data_AF-A0A2S3R242-F1
#
_entry.id   AF-A0A2S3R242-F1
#
_cell.length_a   1.000
_cell.length_b   1.000
_cell.length_c   1.000
_cell.angle_alpha   90.00
_cell.angle_beta   90.00
_cell.angle_gamma   90.00
#
_symmetry.space_group_name_H-M   'P 1'
#
loop_
_entity.id
_entity.type
_entity.pdbx_description
1 polymer ?
#
loop_
_entity_poly.entity_id
_entity_poly.type
_entity_poly.pdbx_seq_one_letter_code
_entity_poly.pdbx_strand_id
1 'polypeptide(L)' 'MAKAQQLTIGTKVKYYPIMGESECTEHEVRSEVWQVCGEDVVKISGKAGGVSIDHLVVIQ' A
#
# COMPACT_ATOMS: atom_id res chain seq x y z
N MET A 1 -3.09 -5.42 15.36
CA MET A 1 -4.00 -4.96 14.29
C MET A 1 -3.49 -5.55 12.98
N ALA A 2 -4.35 -6.14 12.15
CA ALA A 2 -3.91 -6.62 10.83
C ALA A 2 -3.57 -5.40 9.94
N LYS A 3 -2.47 -5.47 9.17
CA LYS A 3 -1.98 -4.37 8.32
C LYS A 3 -3.06 -3.76 7.42
N ALA A 4 -3.93 -4.61 6.87
CA ALA A 4 -5.08 -4.20 6.07
C ALA A 4 -6.02 -3.19 6.77
N GLN A 5 -6.20 -3.31 8.09
CA GLN A 5 -7.11 -2.42 8.86
C GLN A 5 -6.56 -0.99 9.00
N GLN A 6 -5.27 -0.78 8.74
CA GLN A 6 -4.62 0.54 8.81
C GLN A 6 -4.62 1.25 7.45
N LEU A 7 -4.90 0.52 6.36
CA LEU A 7 -4.83 1.00 4.98
C LEU A 7 -6.21 1.47 4.50
N THR A 8 -6.76 2.48 5.17
CA THR A 8 -7.97 3.18 4.76
C THR A 8 -7.66 4.27 3.73
N ILE A 9 -8.66 4.68 2.95
CA ILE A 9 -8.53 5.79 2.00
C ILE A 9 -8.01 7.05 2.72
N GLY A 10 -7.02 7.71 2.14
CA GLY A 10 -6.37 8.90 2.72
C GLY A 10 -5.14 8.59 3.58
N THR A 11 -4.91 7.33 3.96
CA THR A 11 -3.72 6.95 4.75
C THR A 11 -2.44 7.22 3.94
N LYS A 12 -1.48 7.91 4.56
CA LYS A 12 -0.15 8.14 3.99
C LYS A 12 0.71 6.90 4.18
N VAL A 13 1.42 6.49 3.13
CA VAL A 13 2.23 5.28 3.10
C VAL A 13 3.56 5.52 2.38
N LYS A 14 4.61 4.83 2.82
CA LYS A 14 5.82 4.60 2.02
C LYS A 14 5.60 3.36 1.17
N TYR A 15 5.81 3.48 -0.13
CA TYR A 15 5.82 2.38 -1.08
C TYR A 15 7.25 1.98 -1.41
N TYR A 16 7.54 0.69 -1.24
CA TYR A 16 8.81 0.05 -1.54
C TYR A 16 8.65 -0.79 -2.80
N PRO A 17 9.18 -0.37 -3.97
CA PRO A 17 9.04 -1.14 -5.21
C PRO A 17 9.66 -2.54 -5.12
N ILE A 18 10.73 -2.68 -4.34
CA ILE A 18 11.42 -3.93 -4.07
C ILE A 18 11.39 -4.13 -2.55
N MET A 19 10.87 -5.27 -2.10
CA MET A 19 10.83 -5.58 -0.66
C MET A 19 12.25 -5.75 -0.12
N GLY A 20 12.50 -5.17 1.06
CA GLY A 20 13.79 -5.25 1.75
C GLY A 20 14.80 -4.16 1.36
N GLU A 21 14.55 -3.40 0.30
CA GLU A 21 15.37 -2.25 -0.09
C GLU A 21 15.00 -0.99 0.69
N SER A 22 15.95 -0.06 0.85
CA SER A 22 15.69 1.20 1.56
C SER A 22 14.98 2.26 0.71
N GLU A 23 15.06 2.15 -0.62
CA GLU A 23 14.49 3.14 -1.53
C GLU A 23 12.96 3.05 -1.54
N CYS A 24 12.30 4.16 -1.25
CA CYS A 24 10.85 4.25 -1.20
C CYS A 24 10.35 5.61 -1.67
N THR A 25 9.06 5.66 -1.97
CA THR A 25 8.34 6.89 -2.33
C THR A 25 7.09 7.04 -1.49
N GLU A 26 6.71 8.27 -1.15
CA GLU A 26 5.52 8.53 -0.35
C GLU A 26 4.26 8.66 -1.22
N HIS A 27 3.18 8.05 -0.76
CA HIS A 27 1.91 8.01 -1.46
C HIS A 27 0.74 8.05 -0.48
N GLU A 28 -0.46 8.14 -1.04
CA GLU A 28 -1.72 8.07 -0.32
C GLU A 28 -2.57 6.90 -0.83
N VAL A 29 -3.19 6.17 0.08
CA VAL A 29 -4.16 5.10 -0.24
C VAL A 29 -5.42 5.71 -0.87
N ARG A 30 -5.88 5.13 -1.99
CA ARG A 30 -6.99 5.64 -2.83
C ARG A 30 -8.15 4.66 -3.00
N SER A 31 -8.17 3.56 -2.25
CA SER A 31 -9.25 2.59 -2.25
C SER A 31 -9.29 1.82 -0.94
N GLU A 32 -10.39 1.12 -0.71
CA GLU A 32 -10.41 0.01 0.24
C GLU A 32 -9.43 -1.10 -0.18
N VAL A 33 -9.08 -1.98 0.77
CA VAL A 33 -8.32 -3.21 0.49
C VAL A 33 -9.21 -4.18 -0.28
N TRP A 34 -8.68 -4.80 -1.33
CA TRP A 34 -9.35 -5.90 -2.03
C TRP A 34 -8.36 -7.00 -2.41
N GLN A 35 -8.88 -8.17 -2.76
CA GLN A 35 -8.06 -9.33 -3.09
C GLN A 35 -7.87 -9.48 -4.60
N VAL A 36 -6.64 -9.78 -5.03
CA VAL A 36 -6.29 -10.14 -6.42
C VAL A 36 -5.39 -11.37 -6.40
N CYS A 37 -5.83 -12.47 -7.00
CA CYS A 37 -5.06 -13.72 -7.06
C CYS A 37 -4.58 -14.24 -5.69
N GLY A 38 -5.34 -13.99 -4.62
CA GLY A 38 -4.99 -14.39 -3.24
C GLY A 38 -4.17 -13.37 -2.46
N GLU A 39 -3.78 -12.25 -3.10
CA GLU A 39 -3.01 -11.17 -2.48
C GLU A 39 -3.91 -9.99 -2.10
N ASP A 40 -3.68 -9.41 -0.93
CA ASP A 40 -4.33 -8.17 -0.52
C ASP A 40 -3.64 -6.96 -1.17
N VAL A 41 -4.41 -6.13 -1.85
CA VAL A 41 -3.90 -4.96 -2.58
C VAL A 41 -4.72 -3.70 -2.31
N VAL A 42 -4.10 -2.54 -2.55
CA VAL A 42 -4.76 -1.22 -2.54
C VAL A 42 -4.35 -0.39 -3.75
N LYS A 43 -5.14 0.62 -4.13
CA LYS A 43 -4.67 1.68 -5.03
C LYS A 43 -3.92 2.71 -4.21
N ILE A 44 -2.83 3.24 -4.76
CA ILE A 44 -2.12 4.38 -4.19
C ILE A 44 -1.99 5.51 -5.22
N SER A 45 -1.72 6.73 -4.77
CA SER A 45 -1.40 7.85 -5.68
C SER A 45 -0.22 7.51 -6.59
N GLY A 46 -0.16 8.10 -7.79
CA GLY A 46 1.02 8.01 -8.67
C GLY A 46 1.35 6.61 -9.23
N LYS A 47 0.57 5.58 -8.92
CA LYS A 47 0.72 4.22 -9.48
C LYS A 47 -0.58 3.76 -10.14
N ALA A 48 -0.42 3.03 -11.23
CA ALA A 48 -1.52 2.35 -11.89
C ALA A 48 -1.69 0.95 -11.29
N GLY A 49 -2.94 0.47 -11.19
CA GLY A 49 -3.25 -0.87 -10.68
C GLY A 49 -3.31 -0.97 -9.16
N GLY A 50 -3.46 -2.22 -8.68
CA GLY A 50 -3.38 -2.56 -7.26
C GLY A 50 -1.93 -2.83 -6.86
N VAL A 51 -1.55 -2.33 -5.69
CA VAL A 51 -0.24 -2.53 -5.06
C VAL A 51 -0.43 -3.44 -3.86
N SER A 52 0.36 -4.51 -3.78
CA SER A 52 0.34 -5.41 -2.62
C SER A 52 0.60 -4.63 -1.33
N ILE A 53 -0.22 -4.90 -0.32
CA ILE A 53 -0.09 -4.24 0.98
C ILE A 53 1.27 -4.51 1.62
N ASP A 54 1.97 -5.60 1.27
CA ASP A 54 3.27 -5.95 1.81
C ASP A 54 4.38 -4.97 1.43
N HIS A 55 4.22 -4.29 0.29
CA HIS A 55 5.12 -3.24 -0.18
C HIS A 55 4.87 -1.87 0.48
N LEU A 56 3.91 -1.77 1.40
CA LEU A 56 3.49 -0.51 2.01
C LEU A 56 3.87 -0.44 3.48
N VAL A 57 4.28 0.73 3.95
CA VAL A 57 4.47 1.03 5.37
C VAL A 57 3.71 2.30 5.69
N VAL A 58 2.79 2.24 6.66
CA VAL A 58 2.01 3.41 7.09
C VAL A 58 2.92 4.47 7.71
N ILE A 59 2.72 5.72 7.30
CA ILE A 59 3.34 6.90 7.90
C ILE A 59 2.32 7.47 8.88
N GLN A 60 2.69 7.55 10.17
CA GLN A 60 1.85 8.16 11.20
C GLN A 60 1.87 9.68 11.13
#